data_AF-A0A061IK42-F1
#
_entry.id   AF-A0A061IK42-F1
#
_cell.length_a   1.000
_cell.length_b   1.000
_cell.length_c   1.000
_cell.angle_alpha   90.00
_cell.angle_beta   90.00
_cell.angle_gamma   90.00
#
_symmetry.space_group_name_H-M   'P 1'
#
loop_
_entity.id
_entity.type
_entity.pdbx_description
1 polymer ?
#
loop_
_entity_poly.entity_id
_entity_poly.type
_entity_poly.pdbx_seq_one_letter_code
_entity_poly.pdbx_strand_id
1 'polypeptide(L)'
;MPTEGTRHTVYEYGFSKGQILMPNIGYGSNKKTKHMLPSGFRKFLVHNVKELEVLLMCNKSYCAEIAHNVSSKNQKAIVERAAQLAIRITNPNARLCSKENE
;
A
#
# COMPACT_ATOMS: atom_id res chain seq x y z
N MET A 1 -39.77 15.37 -29.27
CA MET A 1 -38.62 16.22 -28.88
C MET A 1 -37.87 15.49 -27.78
N PRO A 2 -36.81 14.71 -28.05
CA PRO A 2 -35.96 14.21 -26.98
C PRO A 2 -35.15 15.39 -26.42
N THR A 3 -35.28 15.62 -25.12
CA THR A 3 -34.60 16.66 -24.36
C THR A 3 -33.09 16.45 -24.42
N GLU A 4 -32.35 17.55 -24.53
CA GLU A 4 -30.89 17.59 -24.60
C GLU A 4 -30.28 17.03 -23.31
N GLY A 5 -30.14 15.70 -23.24
CA GLY A 5 -29.31 15.03 -22.25
C GLY A 5 -27.86 15.40 -22.51
N THR A 6 -27.14 15.77 -21.46
CA THR A 6 -25.71 16.13 -21.42
C THR A 6 -24.87 15.16 -22.25
N ARG A 7 -24.48 15.59 -23.46
CA ARG A 7 -23.56 14.84 -24.34
C ARG A 7 -22.16 14.84 -23.76
N HIS A 8 -21.82 13.78 -23.04
CA HIS A 8 -20.44 13.51 -22.64
C HIS A 8 -19.68 12.92 -23.82
N THR A 9 -18.93 13.79 -24.49
CA THR A 9 -18.13 13.51 -25.68
C THR A 9 -17.15 12.34 -25.54
N VAL A 10 -16.75 12.01 -24.30
CA VAL A 10 -15.87 10.88 -23.97
C VAL A 10 -16.54 9.53 -24.28
N TYR A 11 -17.85 9.39 -24.05
CA TYR A 11 -18.60 8.14 -24.26
C TYR A 11 -19.20 8.00 -25.67
N GLU A 12 -19.46 9.12 -26.35
CA GLU A 12 -20.09 9.12 -27.68
C GLU A 12 -19.10 8.93 -28.84
N TYR A 13 -17.84 9.35 -28.68
CA TYR A 13 -16.83 9.23 -29.72
C TYR A 13 -15.58 8.57 -29.15
N GLY A 14 -15.40 7.29 -29.44
CA GLY A 14 -14.16 6.59 -29.13
C GLY A 14 -12.96 7.37 -29.67
N PHE A 15 -12.12 7.83 -28.74
CA PHE A 15 -10.81 8.45 -28.98
C PHE A 15 -10.82 9.75 -29.82
N SER A 16 -11.16 10.88 -29.17
CA SER A 16 -10.82 12.22 -29.67
C SER A 16 -9.52 12.72 -29.03
N LYS A 17 -8.56 13.18 -29.84
CA LYS A 17 -7.28 13.74 -29.36
C LYS A 17 -7.57 14.97 -28.49
N GLY A 18 -7.19 14.92 -27.21
CA GLY A 18 -7.39 15.99 -26.22
C GLY A 18 -8.34 15.63 -25.07
N GLN A 19 -8.97 14.45 -25.11
CA GLN A 19 -9.83 13.95 -24.02
C GLN A 19 -9.08 12.97 -23.10
N ILE A 20 -9.54 12.88 -21.84
CA ILE A 20 -9.00 11.93 -20.85
C ILE A 20 -9.34 10.50 -21.31
N LEU A 21 -8.34 9.62 -21.34
CA LEU A 21 -8.52 8.24 -21.76
C LEU A 21 -9.36 7.47 -20.73
N MET A 22 -10.35 6.72 -21.21
CA MET A 22 -11.09 5.80 -20.36
C MET A 22 -10.23 4.60 -19.95
N PRO A 23 -10.34 4.11 -18.71
CA PRO A 23 -9.65 2.90 -18.28
C PRO A 23 -10.18 1.68 -19.04
N ASN A 24 -9.27 0.95 -19.67
CA ASN A 24 -9.51 -0.31 -20.36
C ASN A 24 -8.65 -1.45 -19.80
N ILE A 25 -8.89 -2.68 -20.24
CA ILE A 25 -8.14 -3.88 -19.80
C ILE A 25 -6.63 -3.79 -20.15
N GLY A 26 -6.27 -3.01 -21.17
CA GLY A 26 -4.89 -2.80 -21.62
C GLY A 26 -4.00 -2.05 -20.64
N TYR A 27 -4.57 -1.30 -19.67
CA TYR A 27 -3.78 -0.67 -18.60
C TYR A 27 -3.40 -1.64 -17.46
N GLY A 28 -3.81 -2.90 -17.54
CA GLY A 28 -3.50 -3.90 -16.52
C GLY A 28 -1.99 -4.12 -16.35
N SER A 29 -1.47 -3.87 -15.15
CA SER A 29 -0.06 -4.12 -14.84
C SER A 29 0.27 -5.62 -14.86
N ASN A 30 1.53 -5.95 -15.17
CA ASN A 30 2.03 -7.34 -15.18
C ASN A 30 1.76 -8.03 -13.83
N LYS A 31 1.19 -9.25 -13.86
CA LYS A 31 0.85 -10.05 -12.66
C LYS A 31 2.02 -10.22 -11.68
N LYS A 32 3.26 -10.29 -12.18
CA LYS A 32 4.46 -10.46 -11.34
C LYS A 32 4.78 -9.20 -10.52
N THR A 33 4.59 -8.03 -11.11
CA THR A 33 4.97 -6.73 -10.52
C THR A 33 3.77 -5.99 -9.92
N LYS A 34 2.55 -6.47 -10.16
CA LYS A 34 1.33 -5.92 -9.57
C LYS A 34 1.44 -5.90 -8.05
N HIS A 35 1.08 -4.75 -7.44
CA HIS A 35 1.11 -4.51 -5.99
C HIS A 35 2.50 -4.47 -5.34
N MET A 36 3.58 -4.40 -6.12
CA MET A 36 4.92 -4.17 -5.59
C MET A 36 5.10 -2.68 -5.25
N LEU A 37 5.80 -2.41 -4.15
CA LEU A 37 6.30 -1.08 -3.82
C LEU A 37 7.50 -0.75 -4.73
N PRO A 38 7.80 0.54 -4.96
CA PRO A 38 9.03 0.97 -5.65
C PRO A 38 10.30 0.46 -4.96
N SER A 39 10.20 0.13 -3.68
CA SER A 39 11.27 -0.43 -2.88
C SER A 39 11.55 -1.93 -3.15
N GLY A 40 10.77 -2.57 -4.02
CA GLY A 40 10.95 -3.97 -4.43
C GLY A 40 10.23 -5.00 -3.55
N PHE A 41 9.39 -4.57 -2.61
CA PHE A 41 8.66 -5.47 -1.70
C PHE A 41 7.15 -5.36 -1.88
N ARG A 42 6.41 -6.39 -1.46
CA ARG A 42 4.96 -6.32 -1.28
C ARG A 42 4.64 -5.94 0.15
N LYS A 43 3.73 -5.00 0.34
CA LYS A 43 3.30 -4.61 1.69
C LYS A 43 2.33 -5.62 2.28
N PHE A 44 2.49 -5.90 3.56
CA PHE A 44 1.60 -6.72 4.37
C PHE A 44 1.16 -5.91 5.58
N LEU A 45 -0.15 -5.72 5.74
CA LEU A 45 -0.70 -4.95 6.86
C LEU A 45 -0.68 -5.81 8.13
N VAL A 46 -0.11 -5.28 9.21
CA VAL A 46 0.08 -5.98 10.48
C VAL A 46 -0.68 -5.28 11.60
N HIS A 47 -1.41 -6.04 12.41
CA HIS A 47 -2.14 -5.55 13.59
C HIS A 47 -1.51 -5.98 14.92
N ASN A 48 -0.79 -7.10 14.94
CA ASN A 48 -0.21 -7.66 16.16
C ASN A 48 1.19 -8.25 15.91
N VAL A 49 1.87 -8.59 17.00
CA VAL A 49 3.23 -9.16 16.97
C VAL A 49 3.25 -10.58 16.37
N LYS A 50 2.16 -11.36 16.52
CA LYS A 50 2.07 -12.74 16.01
C LYS A 50 2.01 -12.79 14.48
N GLU A 51 1.39 -11.81 13.86
CA GLU A 51 1.31 -11.66 12.40
C GLU A 51 2.68 -11.44 11.75
N LEU A 52 3.67 -10.94 12.50
CA LEU A 52 5.05 -10.86 12.01
C LEU A 52 5.68 -12.25 11.81
N GLU A 53 5.26 -13.26 12.56
CA GLU A 53 5.81 -14.62 12.45
C GLU A 53 5.44 -15.27 11.11
N VAL A 54 4.29 -14.90 10.53
CA VAL A 54 3.88 -15.35 9.19
C VAL A 54 4.86 -14.86 8.11
N LEU A 55 5.52 -13.72 8.35
CA LEU A 55 6.48 -13.12 7.43
C LEU A 55 7.92 -13.63 7.62
N LEU A 56 8.17 -14.53 8.58
CA LEU A 56 9.51 -15.01 8.91
C LEU A 56 10.25 -15.60 7.70
N MET A 57 9.57 -16.44 6.93
CA MET A 57 10.14 -17.09 5.73
C MET A 57 10.16 -16.14 4.52
N CYS A 58 9.32 -15.11 4.52
CA CYS A 58 9.02 -14.27 3.36
C CYS A 58 9.62 -12.85 3.46
N ASN A 59 10.56 -12.63 4.38
CA ASN A 59 11.15 -11.32 4.71
C ASN A 59 11.85 -10.62 3.52
N LYS A 60 12.31 -11.37 2.49
CA LYS A 60 12.93 -10.81 1.28
C LYS A 60 11.93 -10.26 0.27
N SER A 61 10.69 -10.75 0.28
CA SER A 61 9.67 -10.37 -0.70
C SER A 61 8.61 -9.45 -0.11
N TYR A 62 8.43 -9.46 1.21
CA TYR A 62 7.40 -8.70 1.89
C TYR A 62 7.97 -7.72 2.92
N CYS A 63 7.32 -6.57 3.04
CA CYS A 63 7.53 -5.60 4.11
C CYS A 63 6.26 -5.52 4.95
N ALA A 64 6.41 -5.27 6.25
CA ALA A 64 5.29 -5.03 7.14
C ALA A 64 4.90 -3.54 7.13
N GLU A 65 3.60 -3.26 7.09
CA GLU A 65 3.02 -1.94 7.32
C GLU A 65 2.16 -2.03 8.60
N ILE A 66 2.46 -1.21 9.60
CA ILE A 66 1.71 -1.22 10.86
C ILE A 66 0.38 -0.52 10.64
N ALA A 67 -0.72 -1.18 11.01
CA ALA A 67 -2.05 -0.61 10.85
C ALA A 67 -2.26 0.64 11.70
N HIS A 68 -3.06 1.58 11.18
CA HIS A 68 -3.35 2.86 11.84
C HIS A 68 -4.07 2.71 13.19
N ASN A 69 -4.75 1.59 13.45
CA ASN A 69 -5.47 1.38 14.71
C ASN A 69 -4.56 0.95 15.87
N VAL A 70 -3.30 0.58 15.61
CA VAL A 70 -2.39 0.07 16.63
C VAL A 70 -1.94 1.21 17.56
N SER A 71 -1.98 0.95 18.87
CA SER A 71 -1.52 1.90 19.89
C SER A 71 0.00 2.08 19.83
N SER A 72 0.51 3.23 20.28
CA SER A 72 1.95 3.52 20.30
C SER A 72 2.77 2.49 21.11
N LYS A 73 2.20 1.96 22.19
CA LYS A 73 2.82 0.90 23.02
C LYS A 73 3.02 -0.39 22.22
N ASN A 74 1.97 -0.87 21.54
CA ASN A 74 2.05 -2.08 20.74
C ASN A 74 2.92 -1.87 19.49
N GLN A 75 2.94 -0.65 18.96
CA GLN A 75 3.79 -0.30 17.83
C GLN A 75 5.28 -0.41 18.17
N LYS A 76 5.73 0.03 19.37
CA LYS A 76 7.11 -0.21 19.84
C LYS A 76 7.44 -1.70 19.83
N ALA A 77 6.59 -2.54 20.43
CA ALA A 77 6.80 -3.99 20.48
C ALA A 77 6.85 -4.65 19.09
N ILE A 78 6.03 -4.19 18.14
CA ILE A 78 6.05 -4.65 16.75
C ILE A 78 7.37 -4.27 16.06
N VAL A 79 7.86 -3.04 16.26
CA VAL A 79 9.13 -2.58 15.69
C VAL A 79 10.31 -3.37 16.24
N GLU A 80 10.36 -3.57 17.56
CA GLU A 80 11.40 -4.36 18.23
C GLU A 80 11.41 -5.82 17.75
N ARG A 81 10.23 -6.46 17.67
CA ARG A 81 10.14 -7.83 17.18
C ARG A 81 10.48 -7.94 15.69
N ALA A 82 10.08 -6.98 14.87
CA ALA A 82 10.43 -6.99 13.45
C ALA A 82 11.94 -6.82 13.22
N ALA A 83 12.62 -6.04 14.06
CA ALA A 83 14.08 -5.92 14.02
C ALA A 83 14.78 -7.27 14.31
N GLN A 84 14.28 -8.02 15.31
CA GLN A 84 14.79 -9.37 15.62
C GLN A 84 14.60 -10.35 14.45
N LEU A 85 13.48 -10.23 13.72
CA LEU A 85 13.15 -11.11 12.59
C LEU A 85 13.71 -10.61 11.24
N ALA A 86 14.47 -9.51 11.24
CA ALA A 86 14.96 -8.83 10.04
C ALA A 86 13.86 -8.51 9.00
N ILE A 87 12.66 -8.15 9.47
CA ILE A 87 11.53 -7.74 8.63
C ILE A 87 11.56 -6.22 8.50
N ARG A 88 11.54 -5.71 7.26
CA ARG A 88 11.49 -4.26 7.04
C ARG A 88 10.07 -3.72 7.25
N ILE A 89 9.96 -2.68 8.08
CA ILE A 89 8.73 -1.93 8.33
C ILE A 89 8.71 -0.66 7.48
N THR A 90 7.57 -0.33 6.88
CA THR A 90 7.40 0.89 6.05
C THR A 90 7.21 2.15 6.89
N ASN A 91 6.58 2.06 8.05
CA ASN A 91 6.22 3.17 8.94
C ASN A 91 6.72 2.99 10.39
N PRO A 92 8.05 2.91 10.62
CA PRO A 92 8.60 2.61 11.95
C PRO A 92 8.28 3.70 13.00
N ASN A 93 8.19 4.98 12.60
CA ASN A 93 8.11 6.11 13.54
C ASN A 93 6.70 6.73 13.65
N ALA A 94 5.64 6.08 13.17
CA ALA A 94 4.35 6.75 12.93
C ALA A 94 3.70 7.39 14.17
N ARG A 95 4.05 6.96 15.39
CA ARG A 95 3.49 7.48 16.67
C ARG A 95 4.47 7.50 17.85
N LEU A 96 5.77 7.40 17.60
CA LEU A 96 6.76 7.48 18.67
C LEU A 96 7.01 8.96 18.99
N CYS A 97 6.60 9.40 20.18
CA CYS A 97 6.93 10.73 20.68
C CYS A 97 8.42 10.74 21.03
N SER A 98 9.18 11.67 20.44
CA SER A 98 10.64 11.80 20.52
C SER A 98 11.14 12.32 21.89
N LYS A 99 10.71 11.70 22.98
CA LYS A 99 11.06 12.07 24.36
C LYS A 99 11.97 11.02 25.02
N GLU A 100 12.96 10.52 24.28
CA GLU A 100 14.00 9.60 24.81
C GLU A 100 15.34 9.84 24.09
N ASN A 101 15.76 11.12 24.01
CA ASN A 101 17.15 11.51 23.74
C ASN A 101 17.55 12.50 24.85
N GLU A 102 17.87 11.96 26.01
CA GLU A 102 18.76 12.57 27.01
C GLU A 102 19.80 11.51 27.40
#